data_AF-A0A0A2GSP0-F1
#
_entry.id   AF-A0A0A2GSP0-F1
#
_cell.length_a   1.000
_cell.length_b   1.000
_cell.length_c   1.000
_cell.angle_alpha   90.00
_cell.angle_beta   90.00
_cell.angle_gamma   90.00
#
_symmetry.space_group_name_H-M   'P 1'
#
loop_
_entity.id
_entity.type
_entity.pdbx_description
1 polymer ?
#
loop_
_entity_poly.entity_id
_entity_poly.type
_entity_poly.pdbx_seq_one_letter_code
_entity_poly.pdbx_strand_id
1 'polypeptide(L)'
;MKNQFKFSAMALALVAVSFTSCEKDEADAIQDDQANVEVVIENNRVEVTDQAIIDQVRGMAIDIAAITKGDFHLPDGTVEQRIYIGDDIVTTEKELQQMQVNDQRQFRTFNLVTGANRTIDIIGYTGNDQFGLTNKGRTALQWAVNNFNRISGSALRFRLTFGTNFSNSDMVVYDNSANNSGSGGVAGFPDAQGRPNKFVQIYNLEGSSTNVNEHVITHEIGHSIGFRHSDYYDRQSCGSGGGESAGSTGAVQLPGTPTRDFDSIMQACFSNNEDGEFSSNDITALRAMY
;
A
#
# COMPACT_ATOMS: atom_id res chain seq x y z
N MET A 1 46.82 61.60 68.47
CA MET A 1 46.10 62.33 69.54
C MET A 1 44.61 62.29 69.23
N LYS A 2 43.79 61.80 70.18
CA LYS A 2 42.38 62.14 70.45
C LYS A 2 41.36 61.95 69.30
N ASN A 3 40.47 60.94 69.42
CA ASN A 3 39.04 61.10 69.80
C ASN A 3 38.11 61.35 68.58
N GLN A 4 36.89 60.83 68.40
CA GLN A 4 35.99 59.93 69.13
C GLN A 4 34.98 59.28 68.15
N PHE A 5 34.40 58.18 68.60
CA PHE A 5 33.12 57.60 68.18
C PHE A 5 31.91 58.55 68.34
N LYS A 6 30.87 58.35 67.50
CA LYS A 6 29.42 58.19 67.82
C LYS A 6 28.57 58.53 66.58
N PHE A 7 27.92 57.56 65.93
CA PHE A 7 26.56 57.01 66.15
C PHE A 7 25.39 57.82 65.52
N SER A 8 24.69 57.14 64.60
CA SER A 8 23.23 57.13 64.39
C SER A 8 22.58 57.87 63.20
N ALA A 9 21.60 57.14 62.63
CA ALA A 9 20.44 57.50 61.79
C ALA A 9 20.69 57.58 60.26
N MET A 10 20.32 56.59 59.43
CA MET A 10 18.99 55.99 59.10
C MET A 10 18.30 56.67 57.91
N ALA A 11 18.29 55.97 56.75
CA ALA A 11 17.18 55.81 55.79
C ALA A 11 17.76 55.21 54.49
N LEU A 12 17.76 53.88 54.33
CA LEU A 12 16.73 53.08 53.63
C LEU A 12 16.59 53.42 52.13
N ALA A 13 17.24 52.63 51.28
CA ALA A 13 16.79 52.37 49.90
C ALA A 13 16.96 50.88 49.62
N LEU A 14 15.82 50.18 49.64
CA LEU A 14 15.68 48.76 49.32
C LEU A 14 15.97 48.51 47.84
N VAL A 15 16.87 47.56 47.55
CA VAL A 15 16.80 46.76 46.32
C VAL A 15 16.93 45.30 46.76
N ALA A 16 15.78 44.63 46.83
CA ALA A 16 15.70 43.20 47.08
C ALA A 16 15.92 42.46 45.75
N VAL A 17 17.02 41.70 45.65
CA VAL A 17 17.16 40.64 44.65
C VAL A 17 16.79 39.34 45.35
N SER A 18 15.51 38.97 45.24
CA SER A 18 14.98 37.70 45.70
C SER A 18 15.20 36.63 44.64
N PHE A 19 16.00 35.62 45.00
CA PHE A 19 16.01 34.33 44.31
C PHE A 19 14.64 33.67 44.44
N THR A 20 14.00 33.35 43.32
CA THR A 20 12.74 32.59 43.32
C THR A 20 13.02 31.18 42.82
N SER A 21 13.00 30.24 43.76
CA SER A 21 12.76 28.82 43.55
C SER A 21 11.28 28.64 43.20
N CYS A 22 10.98 27.93 42.11
CA CYS A 22 9.68 27.31 41.89
C CYS A 22 9.91 25.88 41.38
N GLU A 23 9.67 24.92 42.26
CA GLU A 23 9.28 23.57 41.90
C GLU A 23 7.76 23.51 42.11
N LYS A 24 7.01 23.18 41.06
CA LYS A 24 5.64 22.68 41.17
C LYS A 24 5.29 21.89 39.92
N ASP A 25 5.05 20.60 40.14
CA ASP A 25 4.41 19.68 39.20
C ASP A 25 3.11 20.27 38.63
N GLU A 26 3.02 20.34 37.31
CA GLU A 26 1.78 20.06 36.57
C GLU A 26 2.16 19.35 35.27
N ALA A 27 1.34 18.37 34.89
CA ALA A 27 1.59 17.42 33.83
C ALA A 27 1.79 18.12 32.47
N ASP A 28 2.99 18.01 31.92
CA ASP A 28 3.18 18.18 30.48
C ASP A 28 2.50 16.99 29.80
N ALA A 29 1.29 17.25 29.31
CA ALA A 29 0.67 16.45 28.28
C ALA A 29 1.69 16.31 27.15
N ILE A 30 2.02 15.07 26.82
CA ILE A 30 2.73 14.69 25.61
C ILE A 30 1.96 15.35 24.47
N GLN A 31 2.53 16.42 23.92
CA GLN A 31 2.07 16.97 22.66
C GLN A 31 2.49 15.92 21.64
N ASP A 32 1.50 15.10 21.24
CA ASP A 32 1.54 14.25 20.07
C ASP A 32 1.83 15.18 18.89
N ASP A 33 3.13 15.33 18.59
CA ASP A 33 3.60 15.93 17.35
C ASP A 33 3.24 14.91 16.27
N GLN A 34 1.95 14.87 15.91
CA GLN A 34 1.52 14.32 14.65
C GLN A 34 2.26 15.13 13.61
N ALA A 35 3.39 14.58 13.18
CA ALA A 35 4.02 14.94 11.95
C ALA A 35 2.90 14.85 10.90
N ASN A 36 2.37 16.01 10.53
CA ASN A 36 1.58 16.17 9.33
C ASN A 36 2.51 15.76 8.20
N VAL A 37 2.50 14.47 7.88
CA VAL A 37 3.03 13.97 6.64
C VAL A 37 2.21 14.68 5.59
N GLU A 38 2.82 15.65 4.93
CA GLU A 38 2.26 16.26 3.74
C GLU A 38 2.25 15.16 2.67
N VAL A 39 1.17 14.38 2.67
CA VAL A 39 0.89 13.43 1.62
C VAL A 39 0.71 14.27 0.36
N VAL A 40 1.67 14.18 -0.55
CA VAL A 40 1.50 14.70 -1.90
C VAL A 40 0.36 13.90 -2.50
N ILE A 41 -0.84 14.48 -2.56
CA ILE A 41 -1.99 13.83 -3.18
C ILE A 41 -1.79 13.91 -4.69
N GLU A 42 -1.05 12.95 -5.23
CA GLU A 42 -0.91 12.78 -6.67
C GLU A 42 -2.26 12.37 -7.30
N ASN A 43 -2.45 12.72 -8.57
CA ASN A 43 -3.56 12.23 -9.41
C ASN A 43 -4.97 12.69 -8.98
N ASN A 44 -5.13 13.93 -8.49
CA ASN A 44 -6.43 14.55 -8.22
C ASN A 44 -7.33 13.77 -7.23
N ARG A 45 -6.70 13.01 -6.33
CA ARG A 45 -7.38 12.32 -5.23
C ARG A 45 -7.67 13.32 -4.10
N VAL A 46 -8.53 12.96 -3.17
CA VAL A 46 -8.87 13.75 -1.98
C VAL A 46 -8.73 12.87 -0.76
N GLU A 47 -8.16 13.39 0.32
CA GLU A 47 -8.04 12.65 1.58
C GLU A 47 -9.42 12.21 2.10
N VAL A 48 -9.51 10.96 2.55
CA VAL A 48 -10.72 10.43 3.20
C VAL A 48 -10.75 10.88 4.65
N THR A 49 -11.83 11.54 5.06
CA THR A 49 -12.05 12.00 6.45
C THR A 49 -13.12 11.20 7.18
N ASP A 50 -13.77 10.24 6.52
CA ASP A 50 -14.76 9.36 7.12
C ASP A 50 -14.08 8.34 8.04
N GLN A 51 -14.31 8.49 9.35
CA GLN A 51 -13.68 7.65 10.36
C GLN A 51 -14.04 6.17 10.24
N ALA A 52 -15.25 5.84 9.76
CA ALA A 52 -15.64 4.44 9.57
C ALA A 52 -14.83 3.78 8.46
N ILE A 53 -14.56 4.50 7.37
CA ILE A 53 -13.68 4.02 6.30
C ILE A 53 -12.24 3.88 6.80
N ILE A 54 -11.73 4.89 7.52
CA ILE A 54 -10.37 4.88 8.08
C ILE A 54 -10.19 3.70 9.05
N ASP A 55 -11.11 3.50 9.98
CA ASP A 55 -11.06 2.42 10.96
C ASP A 55 -11.16 1.05 10.28
N GLN A 56 -11.95 0.94 9.21
CA GLN A 56 -12.06 -0.29 8.45
C GLN A 56 -10.75 -0.64 7.74
N VAL A 57 -10.13 0.31 7.03
CA VAL A 57 -8.83 0.11 6.37
C VAL A 57 -7.76 -0.25 7.40
N ARG A 58 -7.69 0.49 8.52
CA ARG A 58 -6.74 0.22 9.61
C ARG A 58 -6.94 -1.17 10.23
N GLY A 59 -8.19 -1.57 10.43
CA GLY A 59 -8.51 -2.90 10.96
C GLY A 59 -8.12 -4.05 10.02
N MET A 60 -7.96 -3.78 8.72
CA MET A 60 -7.45 -4.78 7.80
C MET A 60 -5.93 -5.00 7.96
N ALA A 61 -5.21 -4.15 8.69
CA ALA A 61 -3.74 -4.17 8.78
C ALA A 61 -3.08 -4.15 7.40
N ILE A 62 -3.67 -3.37 6.48
CA ILE A 62 -3.10 -3.09 5.16
C ILE A 62 -2.57 -1.69 5.26
N ASP A 63 -1.29 -1.55 4.93
CA ASP A 63 -0.53 -0.32 4.72
C ASP A 63 -1.30 0.97 5.10
N ILE A 64 -0.96 1.58 6.25
CA ILE A 64 -1.62 2.80 6.75
C ILE A 64 -1.05 4.06 6.07
N ALA A 65 -0.57 3.91 4.84
CA ALA A 65 -0.35 5.01 3.93
C ALA A 65 -1.64 5.83 3.72
N ALA A 66 -1.52 6.93 2.98
CA ALA A 66 -2.62 7.85 2.77
C ALA A 66 -3.88 7.14 2.26
N ILE A 67 -5.00 7.36 2.96
CA ILE A 67 -6.32 6.88 2.52
C ILE A 67 -6.95 8.04 1.76
N THR A 68 -7.05 7.88 0.44
CA THR A 68 -7.60 8.92 -0.45
C THR A 68 -8.75 8.36 -1.27
N LYS A 69 -9.56 9.24 -1.84
CA LYS A 69 -10.66 8.92 -2.74
C LYS A 69 -10.45 9.63 -4.06
N GLY A 70 -10.66 8.95 -5.17
CA GLY A 70 -10.45 9.54 -6.49
C GLY A 70 -11.11 8.75 -7.60
N ASP A 71 -10.94 9.27 -8.81
CA ASP A 71 -11.46 8.66 -10.03
C ASP A 71 -10.69 7.38 -10.37
N PHE A 72 -11.43 6.35 -10.79
CA PHE A 72 -10.93 5.09 -11.30
C PHE A 72 -11.52 4.88 -12.69
N HIS A 73 -10.68 5.04 -13.71
CA HIS A 73 -11.09 4.98 -15.12
C HIS A 73 -11.11 3.53 -15.61
N LEU A 74 -12.19 3.12 -16.26
CA LEU A 74 -12.38 1.76 -16.77
C LEU A 74 -12.19 1.70 -18.30
N PRO A 75 -11.84 0.52 -18.87
CA PRO A 75 -11.60 0.40 -20.31
C PRO A 75 -12.80 0.71 -21.20
N ASP A 76 -14.02 0.66 -20.68
CA ASP A 76 -15.24 1.07 -21.40
C ASP A 76 -15.49 2.59 -21.37
N GLY A 77 -14.57 3.35 -20.79
CA GLY A 77 -14.64 4.81 -20.64
C GLY A 77 -15.47 5.27 -19.44
N THR A 78 -16.06 4.36 -18.67
CA THR A 78 -16.73 4.74 -17.42
C THR A 78 -15.71 5.12 -16.35
N VAL A 79 -16.16 5.92 -15.39
CA VAL A 79 -15.34 6.39 -14.27
C VAL A 79 -16.10 6.11 -12.98
N GLU A 80 -15.41 5.47 -12.03
CA GLU A 80 -15.93 5.17 -10.71
C GLU A 80 -15.15 5.93 -9.65
N GLN A 81 -15.80 6.32 -8.55
CA GLN A 81 -15.10 6.84 -7.38
C GLN A 81 -14.68 5.66 -6.49
N ARG A 82 -13.39 5.57 -6.18
CA ARG A 82 -12.81 4.49 -5.36
C ARG A 82 -11.93 5.02 -4.25
N ILE A 83 -11.74 4.19 -3.23
CA ILE A 83 -10.82 4.43 -2.11
C ILE A 83 -9.46 3.83 -2.50
N TYR A 84 -8.43 4.67 -2.45
CA TYR A 84 -7.04 4.30 -2.61
C TYR A 84 -6.40 4.19 -1.23
N ILE A 85 -5.66 3.11 -1.02
CA ILE A 85 -4.93 2.82 0.22
C ILE A 85 -3.45 2.78 -0.16
N GLY A 86 -2.71 3.83 0.18
CA GLY A 86 -1.36 4.01 -0.35
C GLY A 86 -1.36 4.19 -1.87
N ASP A 87 -0.33 3.64 -2.51
CA ASP A 87 -0.02 3.95 -3.91
C ASP A 87 -0.65 2.96 -4.91
N ASP A 88 -0.78 1.69 -4.53
CA ASP A 88 -1.06 0.56 -5.41
C ASP A 88 -2.25 -0.32 -4.97
N ILE A 89 -2.94 0.03 -3.87
CA ILE A 89 -4.20 -0.62 -3.49
C ILE A 89 -5.41 0.29 -3.74
N VAL A 90 -6.46 -0.28 -4.34
CA VAL A 90 -7.75 0.38 -4.58
C VAL A 90 -8.93 -0.53 -4.30
N THR A 91 -10.01 0.03 -3.77
CA THR A 91 -11.26 -0.70 -3.49
C THR A 91 -12.48 0.21 -3.57
N THR A 92 -13.65 -0.37 -3.84
CA THR A 92 -14.92 0.33 -3.63
C THR A 92 -15.31 0.32 -2.15
N GLU A 93 -16.10 1.31 -1.70
CA GLU A 93 -16.66 1.31 -0.34
C GLU A 93 -17.43 0.01 -0.01
N LYS A 94 -18.16 -0.53 -0.99
CA LYS A 94 -18.92 -1.77 -0.84
C LYS A 94 -18.01 -2.98 -0.63
N GLU A 95 -16.95 -3.10 -1.43
CA GLU A 95 -15.98 -4.19 -1.27
C GLU A 95 -15.26 -4.06 0.07
N LEU A 96 -14.81 -2.84 0.42
CA LEU A 96 -14.18 -2.55 1.70
C LEU A 96 -15.07 -3.02 2.86
N GLN A 97 -16.35 -2.63 2.86
CA GLN A 97 -17.35 -3.05 3.86
C GLN A 97 -17.50 -4.56 4.01
N GLN A 98 -17.25 -5.31 2.93
CA GLN A 98 -17.38 -6.77 2.91
C GLN A 98 -16.07 -7.48 3.26
N MET A 99 -14.93 -6.78 3.25
CA MET A 99 -13.65 -7.38 3.56
C MET A 99 -13.57 -7.84 5.01
N GLN A 100 -12.97 -9.00 5.23
CA GLN A 100 -12.75 -9.53 6.57
C GLN A 100 -11.66 -8.73 7.28
N VAL A 101 -11.98 -8.29 8.49
CA VAL A 101 -11.12 -7.51 9.39
C VAL A 101 -10.65 -8.43 10.50
N ASN A 102 -9.35 -8.43 10.80
CA ASN A 102 -8.79 -9.14 11.96
C ASN A 102 -7.48 -8.46 12.38
N ASP A 103 -7.25 -8.42 13.69
CA ASP A 103 -6.15 -7.72 14.37
C ASP A 103 -4.77 -8.38 14.16
N GLN A 104 -4.72 -9.53 13.48
CA GLN A 104 -3.47 -10.20 13.12
C GLN A 104 -3.00 -9.75 11.73
N ARG A 105 -1.89 -9.01 11.71
CA ARG A 105 -1.14 -8.66 10.49
C ARG A 105 -0.74 -9.96 9.77
N GLN A 106 -0.91 -10.06 8.46
CA GLN A 106 -0.54 -11.25 7.67
C GLN A 106 0.20 -10.77 6.41
N PHE A 107 1.08 -11.59 5.83
CA PHE A 107 1.66 -11.30 4.49
C PHE A 107 0.64 -11.45 3.34
N ARG A 108 -0.64 -11.65 3.68
CA ARG A 108 -1.75 -11.81 2.76
C ARG A 108 -3.01 -11.18 3.33
N THR A 109 -4.01 -10.95 2.49
CA THR A 109 -5.37 -10.65 2.93
C THR A 109 -6.07 -11.87 3.53
N PHE A 110 -7.09 -11.61 4.34
CA PHE A 110 -7.97 -12.65 4.85
C PHE A 110 -8.83 -13.29 3.74
N ASN A 111 -9.26 -12.47 2.78
CA ASN A 111 -9.94 -12.96 1.59
C ASN A 111 -8.90 -13.55 0.63
N LEU A 112 -9.12 -14.80 0.23
CA LEU A 112 -8.35 -15.50 -0.79
C LEU A 112 -9.27 -15.97 -1.91
N VAL A 113 -8.69 -16.30 -3.07
CA VAL A 113 -9.44 -16.91 -4.17
C VAL A 113 -9.81 -18.37 -3.82
N THR A 114 -11.10 -18.70 -3.79
CA THR A 114 -11.55 -20.01 -3.32
C THR A 114 -12.46 -20.73 -4.31
N GLY A 115 -12.57 -22.06 -4.12
CA GLY A 115 -13.49 -22.90 -4.88
C GLY A 115 -13.25 -22.84 -6.39
N ALA A 116 -14.33 -22.63 -7.15
CA ALA A 116 -14.31 -22.58 -8.61
C ALA A 116 -13.55 -21.35 -9.17
N ASN A 117 -13.33 -20.31 -8.36
CA ASN A 117 -12.67 -19.07 -8.80
C ASN A 117 -11.14 -19.22 -8.96
N ARG A 118 -10.57 -20.37 -8.60
CA ARG A 118 -9.12 -20.61 -8.70
C ARG A 118 -8.63 -20.82 -10.13
N THR A 119 -9.54 -20.98 -11.09
CA THR A 119 -9.21 -20.84 -12.52
C THR A 119 -9.65 -19.46 -12.97
N ILE A 120 -8.69 -18.55 -13.11
CA ILE A 120 -8.91 -17.12 -13.37
C ILE A 120 -8.81 -16.86 -14.88
N ASP A 121 -9.91 -16.45 -15.49
CA ASP A 121 -9.93 -15.90 -16.85
C ASP A 121 -9.44 -14.46 -16.83
N ILE A 122 -8.20 -14.28 -17.27
CA ILE A 122 -7.54 -12.97 -17.33
C ILE A 122 -7.49 -12.47 -18.77
N ILE A 123 -7.84 -11.20 -18.97
CA ILE A 123 -7.76 -10.53 -20.27
C ILE A 123 -6.80 -9.35 -20.21
N GLY A 124 -5.85 -9.30 -21.14
CA GLY A 124 -5.14 -8.08 -21.46
C GLY A 124 -6.00 -7.24 -22.41
N TYR A 125 -6.44 -6.07 -21.97
CA TYR A 125 -7.25 -5.20 -22.80
C TYR A 125 -6.42 -4.64 -23.96
N THR A 126 -6.93 -4.74 -25.19
CA THR A 126 -6.22 -4.29 -26.41
C THR A 126 -7.10 -3.41 -27.28
N GLY A 127 -7.91 -2.55 -26.67
CA GLY A 127 -8.67 -1.53 -27.39
C GLY A 127 -7.72 -0.58 -28.14
N ASN A 128 -8.18 -0.05 -29.27
CA ASN A 128 -7.46 1.01 -29.98
C ASN A 128 -7.84 2.38 -29.40
N ASP A 129 -7.58 2.54 -28.12
CA ASP A 129 -7.87 3.71 -27.30
C ASP A 129 -6.75 3.91 -26.27
N GLN A 130 -6.94 4.84 -25.34
CA GLN A 130 -5.95 5.17 -24.31
C GLN A 130 -5.76 4.10 -23.22
N PHE A 131 -6.62 3.06 -23.19
CA PHE A 131 -6.57 2.00 -22.19
C PHE A 131 -5.92 0.70 -22.71
N GLY A 132 -5.76 0.58 -24.03
CA GLY A 132 -5.17 -0.59 -24.67
C GLY A 132 -3.71 -0.82 -24.28
N LEU A 133 -3.39 -2.05 -23.86
CA LEU A 133 -2.00 -2.47 -23.65
C LEU A 133 -1.21 -2.39 -24.95
N THR A 134 -0.01 -1.81 -24.86
CA THR A 134 0.98 -1.83 -25.94
C THR A 134 1.48 -3.26 -26.19
N ASN A 135 2.25 -3.46 -27.27
CA ASN A 135 2.92 -4.76 -27.48
C ASN A 135 3.85 -5.13 -26.31
N LYS A 136 4.49 -4.14 -25.67
CA LYS A 136 5.35 -4.37 -24.50
C LYS A 136 4.52 -4.85 -23.31
N GLY A 137 3.46 -4.13 -22.95
CA GLY A 137 2.54 -4.52 -21.87
C GLY A 137 1.90 -5.89 -22.11
N ARG A 138 1.56 -6.23 -23.37
CA ARG A 138 1.04 -7.55 -23.74
C ARG A 138 2.07 -8.67 -23.55
N THR A 139 3.32 -8.44 -23.93
CA THR A 139 4.41 -9.39 -23.69
C THR A 139 4.66 -9.59 -22.19
N ALA A 140 4.73 -8.49 -21.44
CA ALA A 140 4.89 -8.51 -19.99
C ALA A 140 3.76 -9.27 -19.27
N LEU A 141 2.49 -9.01 -19.63
CA LEU A 141 1.35 -9.75 -19.08
C LEU A 141 1.42 -11.26 -19.41
N GLN A 142 1.85 -11.60 -20.62
CA GLN A 142 2.03 -13.00 -20.99
C GLN A 142 3.11 -13.68 -20.15
N TRP A 143 4.21 -12.99 -19.84
CA TRP A 143 5.27 -13.50 -18.98
C TRP A 143 4.81 -13.64 -17.52
N ALA A 144 4.16 -12.62 -16.97
CA ALA A 144 3.55 -12.66 -15.64
C ALA A 144 2.61 -13.88 -15.47
N VAL A 145 1.66 -14.08 -16.40
CA VAL A 145 0.74 -15.23 -16.37
C VAL A 145 1.50 -16.56 -16.47
N ASN A 146 2.55 -16.62 -17.29
CA ASN A 146 3.39 -17.82 -17.39
C ASN A 146 4.15 -18.10 -16.09
N ASN A 147 4.58 -17.06 -15.37
CA ASN A 147 5.25 -17.19 -14.07
C ASN A 147 4.31 -17.79 -13.03
N PHE A 148 3.09 -17.25 -12.87
CA PHE A 148 2.08 -17.83 -11.98
C PHE A 148 1.77 -19.28 -12.33
N ASN A 149 1.55 -19.58 -13.61
CA ASN A 149 1.20 -20.94 -14.06
C ASN A 149 2.35 -21.95 -13.97
N ARG A 150 3.61 -21.49 -13.93
CA ARG A 150 4.80 -22.34 -13.78
C ARG A 150 4.98 -22.85 -12.34
N ILE A 151 4.37 -22.19 -11.35
CA ILE A 151 4.51 -22.56 -9.94
C ILE A 151 3.73 -23.85 -9.66
N SER A 152 4.46 -24.97 -9.64
CA SER A 152 3.92 -26.26 -9.22
C SER A 152 3.45 -26.21 -7.76
N GLY A 153 2.39 -26.95 -7.44
CA GLY A 153 1.86 -27.02 -6.07
C GLY A 153 0.91 -25.89 -5.68
N SER A 154 0.75 -24.84 -6.50
CA SER A 154 -0.34 -23.88 -6.34
C SER A 154 -1.62 -24.41 -7.00
N ALA A 155 -2.77 -24.23 -6.33
CA ALA A 155 -4.09 -24.53 -6.89
C ALA A 155 -4.62 -23.50 -7.89
N LEU A 156 -3.94 -22.36 -8.08
CA LEU A 156 -4.35 -21.32 -9.03
C LEU A 156 -3.96 -21.66 -10.48
N ARG A 157 -4.84 -21.33 -11.43
CA ARG A 157 -4.57 -21.43 -12.86
C ARG A 157 -5.09 -20.18 -13.57
N PHE A 158 -4.27 -19.59 -14.43
CA PHE A 158 -4.64 -18.41 -15.20
C PHE A 158 -4.81 -18.77 -16.67
N ARG A 159 -5.92 -18.35 -17.27
CA ARG A 159 -6.19 -18.50 -18.71
C ARG A 159 -6.16 -17.12 -19.36
N LEU A 160 -5.05 -16.79 -20.00
CA LEU A 160 -4.85 -15.49 -20.62
C LEU A 160 -5.49 -15.41 -22.00
N THR A 161 -6.19 -14.31 -22.24
CA THR A 161 -6.65 -13.87 -23.55
C THR A 161 -6.30 -12.40 -23.78
N PHE A 162 -6.38 -11.94 -25.03
CA PHE A 162 -6.25 -10.53 -25.38
C PHE A 162 -7.47 -10.12 -26.20
N GLY A 163 -8.01 -8.93 -25.93
CA GLY A 163 -9.17 -8.42 -26.67
C GLY A 163 -9.84 -7.25 -25.96
N THR A 164 -11.06 -6.96 -26.36
CA THR A 164 -11.85 -5.83 -25.83
C THR A 164 -13.09 -6.27 -25.05
N ASN A 165 -13.54 -7.52 -25.20
CA ASN A 165 -14.69 -8.02 -24.45
C ASN A 165 -14.25 -8.62 -23.11
N PHE A 166 -14.16 -7.77 -22.10
CA PHE A 166 -13.74 -8.15 -20.75
C PHE A 166 -14.90 -8.45 -19.78
N SER A 167 -16.16 -8.40 -20.26
CA SER A 167 -17.36 -8.53 -19.43
C SER A 167 -17.37 -9.84 -18.62
N ASN A 168 -17.03 -10.96 -19.27
CA ASN A 168 -17.00 -12.30 -18.68
C ASN A 168 -15.62 -12.69 -18.12
N SER A 169 -14.64 -11.80 -18.15
CA SER A 169 -13.32 -12.06 -17.55
C SER A 169 -13.39 -11.85 -16.04
N ASP A 170 -12.66 -12.71 -15.32
CA ASP A 170 -12.47 -12.60 -13.88
C ASP A 170 -11.51 -11.45 -13.54
N MET A 171 -10.53 -11.19 -14.41
CA MET A 171 -9.52 -10.15 -14.24
C MET A 171 -9.20 -9.44 -15.57
N VAL A 172 -8.95 -8.15 -15.52
CA VAL A 172 -8.68 -7.26 -16.65
C VAL A 172 -7.44 -6.44 -16.35
N VAL A 173 -6.42 -6.57 -17.21
CA VAL A 173 -5.18 -5.79 -17.13
C VAL A 173 -5.17 -4.78 -18.28
N TYR A 174 -4.99 -3.51 -17.97
CA TYR A 174 -5.09 -2.41 -18.93
C TYR A 174 -4.22 -1.22 -18.53
N ASP A 175 -3.90 -0.38 -19.52
CA ASP A 175 -3.09 0.83 -19.34
C ASP A 175 -3.99 2.00 -18.89
N ASN A 176 -3.56 2.84 -17.97
CA ASN A 176 -4.25 4.07 -17.58
C ASN A 176 -3.30 5.28 -17.51
N SER A 177 -2.21 5.26 -18.29
CA SER A 177 -1.21 6.33 -18.37
C SER A 177 -1.81 7.68 -18.77
N ALA A 178 -2.90 7.69 -19.54
CA ALA A 178 -3.55 8.93 -19.96
C ALA A 178 -4.20 9.72 -18.81
N ASN A 179 -4.51 9.06 -17.69
CA ASN A 179 -5.17 9.68 -16.54
C ASN A 179 -4.33 9.62 -15.25
N ASN A 180 -3.08 9.15 -15.34
CA ASN A 180 -2.18 9.01 -14.19
C ASN A 180 -0.80 9.55 -14.55
N SER A 181 -0.23 10.37 -13.68
CA SER A 181 1.09 10.98 -13.88
C SER A 181 2.24 10.22 -13.20
N GLY A 182 1.92 9.31 -12.26
CA GLY A 182 2.87 8.42 -11.60
C GLY A 182 3.28 7.25 -12.49
N SER A 183 4.21 6.40 -12.03
CA SER A 183 4.63 5.18 -12.72
C SER A 183 4.44 3.99 -11.80
N GLY A 184 3.83 2.91 -12.30
CA GLY A 184 3.51 1.74 -11.49
C GLY A 184 2.18 1.10 -11.88
N GLY A 185 1.49 0.56 -10.89
CA GLY A 185 0.17 -0.05 -11.05
C GLY A 185 -0.70 0.14 -9.81
N VAL A 186 -1.96 -0.23 -9.95
CA VAL A 186 -2.90 -0.29 -8.83
C VAL A 186 -3.89 -1.45 -9.04
N ALA A 187 -4.15 -2.18 -7.97
CA ALA A 187 -5.07 -3.30 -7.93
C ALA A 187 -5.87 -3.34 -6.62
N GLY A 188 -6.88 -4.20 -6.58
CA GLY A 188 -7.63 -4.51 -5.35
C GLY A 188 -7.30 -5.91 -4.84
N PHE A 189 -8.00 -6.33 -3.79
CA PHE A 189 -7.89 -7.66 -3.21
C PHE A 189 -9.09 -8.57 -3.57
N PRO A 190 -8.99 -9.89 -3.34
CA PRO A 190 -10.13 -10.78 -3.47
C PRO A 190 -11.31 -10.36 -2.59
N ASP A 191 -12.51 -10.57 -3.08
CA ASP A 191 -13.72 -10.27 -2.34
C ASP A 191 -14.08 -11.35 -1.31
N ALA A 192 -15.09 -11.07 -0.48
CA ALA A 192 -15.55 -12.00 0.55
C ALA A 192 -16.20 -13.28 0.00
N GLN A 193 -16.50 -13.34 -1.30
CA GLN A 193 -16.97 -14.54 -1.99
C GLN A 193 -15.82 -15.34 -2.61
N GLY A 194 -14.58 -14.89 -2.40
CA GLY A 194 -13.38 -15.53 -2.90
C GLY A 194 -13.21 -15.43 -4.41
N ARG A 195 -13.74 -14.38 -5.04
CA ARG A 195 -13.41 -14.00 -6.42
C ARG A 195 -12.16 -13.11 -6.41
N PRO A 196 -11.28 -13.22 -7.42
CA PRO A 196 -10.13 -12.31 -7.54
C PRO A 196 -10.60 -10.87 -7.75
N ASN A 197 -9.72 -9.90 -7.49
CA ASN A 197 -9.98 -8.52 -7.93
C ASN A 197 -10.04 -8.47 -9.47
N LYS A 198 -11.03 -7.71 -9.97
CA LYS A 198 -11.34 -7.67 -11.40
C LYS A 198 -10.44 -6.73 -12.20
N PHE A 199 -10.05 -5.59 -11.66
CA PHE A 199 -9.40 -4.53 -12.45
C PHE A 199 -7.99 -4.24 -11.95
N VAL A 200 -7.03 -4.39 -12.85
CA VAL A 200 -5.61 -4.09 -12.63
C VAL A 200 -5.21 -3.00 -13.62
N GLN A 201 -4.84 -1.84 -13.10
CA GLN A 201 -4.31 -0.73 -13.90
C GLN A 201 -2.80 -0.73 -13.84
N ILE A 202 -2.17 -0.49 -14.99
CA ILE A 202 -0.76 -0.08 -15.06
C ILE A 202 -0.67 1.32 -15.66
N TYR A 203 0.37 2.06 -15.34
CA TYR A 203 0.57 3.41 -15.88
C TYR A 203 2.05 3.78 -16.01
N ASN A 204 2.37 4.44 -17.11
CA ASN A 204 3.67 5.02 -17.46
C ASN A 204 4.85 4.04 -17.35
N LEU A 205 4.65 2.79 -17.80
CA LEU A 205 5.70 1.75 -17.82
C LEU A 205 6.40 1.61 -19.19
N GLU A 206 5.95 2.35 -20.21
CA GLU A 206 6.50 2.24 -21.57
C GLU A 206 7.94 2.74 -21.71
N GLY A 207 8.38 3.63 -20.80
CA GLY A 207 9.78 4.06 -20.72
C GLY A 207 10.71 2.99 -20.13
N SER A 208 10.16 1.99 -19.45
CA SER A 208 10.91 0.96 -18.72
C SER A 208 11.17 -0.29 -19.57
N SER A 209 11.99 -1.21 -19.06
CA SER A 209 12.20 -2.51 -19.69
C SER A 209 10.93 -3.36 -19.67
N THR A 210 10.83 -4.36 -20.56
CA THR A 210 9.71 -5.31 -20.52
C THR A 210 9.67 -6.07 -19.21
N ASN A 211 10.82 -6.35 -18.59
CA ASN A 211 10.91 -7.03 -17.29
C ASN A 211 10.36 -6.17 -16.15
N VAL A 212 10.62 -4.86 -16.14
CA VAL A 212 10.00 -3.95 -15.15
C VAL A 212 8.48 -3.92 -15.33
N ASN A 213 8.02 -3.91 -16.58
CA ASN A 213 6.60 -3.98 -16.91
C ASN A 213 5.98 -5.32 -16.42
N GLU A 214 6.69 -6.43 -16.61
CA GLU A 214 6.33 -7.75 -16.09
C GLU A 214 6.28 -7.76 -14.57
N HIS A 215 7.26 -7.16 -13.90
CA HIS A 215 7.31 -7.07 -12.44
C HIS A 215 6.08 -6.37 -11.89
N VAL A 216 5.77 -5.17 -12.39
CA VAL A 216 4.60 -4.42 -11.93
C VAL A 216 3.32 -5.20 -12.20
N ILE A 217 3.13 -5.75 -13.41
CA ILE A 217 1.93 -6.56 -13.71
C ILE A 217 1.83 -7.79 -12.78
N THR A 218 2.95 -8.45 -12.49
CA THR A 218 2.99 -9.62 -11.61
C THR A 218 2.65 -9.24 -10.17
N HIS A 219 3.18 -8.11 -9.70
CA HIS A 219 2.88 -7.52 -8.40
C HIS A 219 1.37 -7.24 -8.24
N GLU A 220 0.77 -6.55 -9.20
CA GLU A 220 -0.65 -6.18 -9.15
C GLU A 220 -1.59 -7.40 -9.26
N ILE A 221 -1.23 -8.41 -10.06
CA ILE A 221 -1.95 -9.69 -10.07
C ILE A 221 -1.82 -10.37 -8.71
N GLY A 222 -0.65 -10.26 -8.07
CA GLY A 222 -0.38 -10.74 -6.71
C GLY A 222 -1.37 -10.15 -5.70
N HIS A 223 -1.54 -8.83 -5.67
CA HIS A 223 -2.59 -8.18 -4.87
C HIS A 223 -3.97 -8.69 -5.21
N SER A 224 -4.26 -8.86 -6.51
CA SER A 224 -5.56 -9.33 -6.97
C SER A 224 -5.93 -10.74 -6.55
N ILE A 225 -4.95 -11.54 -6.09
CA ILE A 225 -5.12 -12.84 -5.46
C ILE A 225 -4.79 -12.83 -3.96
N GLY A 226 -4.60 -11.67 -3.35
CA GLY A 226 -4.52 -11.51 -1.90
C GLY A 226 -3.12 -11.46 -1.30
N PHE A 227 -2.06 -11.30 -2.07
CA PHE A 227 -0.75 -10.94 -1.51
C PHE A 227 -0.79 -9.52 -0.95
N ARG A 228 -0.04 -9.27 0.11
CA ARG A 228 0.27 -7.91 0.60
C ARG A 228 1.75 -7.62 0.36
N HIS A 229 2.14 -6.37 0.58
CA HIS A 229 3.56 -6.03 0.51
C HIS A 229 4.37 -6.82 1.54
N SER A 230 5.56 -7.27 1.13
CA SER A 230 6.50 -8.00 1.98
C SER A 230 7.18 -7.11 3.02
N ASP A 231 7.25 -5.81 2.77
CA ASP A 231 7.83 -4.78 3.62
C ASP A 231 6.81 -3.73 4.09
N TYR A 232 5.52 -4.09 4.13
CA TYR A 232 4.42 -3.23 4.61
C TYR A 232 4.69 -2.55 5.98
N TYR A 233 5.51 -3.16 6.83
CA TYR A 233 5.79 -2.70 8.19
C TYR A 233 6.83 -1.58 8.28
N ASP A 234 7.65 -1.34 7.25
CA ASP A 234 8.62 -0.23 7.27
C ASP A 234 8.84 0.47 5.91
N ARG A 235 8.26 -0.08 4.83
CA ARG A 235 8.38 0.38 3.44
C ARG A 235 9.85 0.60 3.06
N GLN A 236 10.76 -0.25 3.55
CA GLN A 236 12.19 -0.06 3.33
C GLN A 236 12.56 -0.07 1.84
N SER A 237 11.83 -0.81 0.98
CA SER A 237 12.07 -0.80 -0.47
C SER A 237 11.89 0.61 -1.06
N CYS A 238 11.13 1.47 -0.40
CA CYS A 238 10.87 2.86 -0.78
C CYS A 238 11.88 3.87 -0.20
N GLY A 239 12.98 3.42 0.41
CA GLY A 239 14.03 4.31 0.92
C GLY A 239 13.80 4.84 2.35
N SER A 240 12.97 4.15 3.14
CA SER A 240 12.46 4.47 4.49
C SER A 240 11.36 5.52 4.53
N GLY A 241 10.13 5.06 4.77
CA GLY A 241 8.96 5.92 4.86
C GLY A 241 7.80 5.19 5.52
N GLY A 242 7.53 5.52 6.79
CA GLY A 242 6.21 5.38 7.39
C GLY A 242 5.52 4.02 7.34
N GLY A 243 6.23 2.91 7.13
CA GLY A 243 5.60 1.59 7.28
C GLY A 243 5.03 1.42 8.67
N GLU A 244 4.10 0.48 8.82
CA GLU A 244 3.28 0.37 10.03
C GLU A 244 4.13 0.51 11.31
N SER A 245 3.82 1.53 12.12
CA SER A 245 4.39 1.61 13.47
C SER A 245 4.19 0.25 14.14
N ALA A 246 5.30 -0.39 14.52
CA ALA A 246 5.32 -1.70 15.13
C ALA A 246 4.63 -1.63 16.51
N GLY A 247 3.30 -1.72 16.52
CA GLY A 247 2.55 -2.09 17.71
C GLY A 247 2.96 -3.50 18.11
N SER A 248 3.01 -3.77 19.41
CA SER A 248 3.57 -4.98 20.04
C SER A 248 2.85 -6.32 19.72
N THR A 249 1.99 -6.36 18.71
CA THR A 249 1.14 -7.52 18.39
C THR A 249 0.88 -7.60 16.89
N GLY A 250 1.10 -8.77 16.27
CA GLY A 250 0.14 -9.23 15.27
C GLY A 250 0.63 -9.83 13.95
N ALA A 251 1.90 -9.80 13.53
CA ALA A 251 2.29 -10.40 12.25
C ALA A 251 2.32 -11.94 12.27
N VAL A 252 1.27 -12.60 11.76
CA VAL A 252 1.27 -14.01 11.39
C VAL A 252 1.96 -14.17 10.04
N GLN A 253 3.21 -14.61 10.14
CA GLN A 253 4.05 -14.99 9.02
C GLN A 253 3.43 -16.16 8.24
N LEU A 254 3.52 -16.10 6.90
CA LEU A 254 3.15 -17.25 6.09
C LEU A 254 4.13 -18.39 6.42
N PRO A 255 3.65 -19.61 6.71
CA PRO A 255 4.55 -20.71 7.05
C PRO A 255 5.63 -20.91 5.98
N GLY A 256 6.90 -20.79 6.37
CA GLY A 256 8.04 -21.03 5.49
C GLY A 256 8.62 -19.80 4.76
N THR A 257 8.06 -18.60 4.93
CA THR A 257 8.68 -17.35 4.44
C THR A 257 9.57 -16.72 5.51
N PRO A 258 10.51 -15.81 5.20
CA PRO A 258 11.22 -15.01 6.21
C PRO A 258 10.34 -13.88 6.75
N THR A 259 10.77 -13.25 7.85
CA THR A 259 10.10 -12.08 8.44
C THR A 259 10.29 -10.82 7.60
N ARG A 260 11.34 -10.82 6.77
CA ARG A 260 11.71 -9.76 5.85
C ARG A 260 12.18 -10.39 4.55
N ASP A 261 11.61 -9.96 3.44
CA ASP A 261 11.87 -10.55 2.14
C ASP A 261 12.29 -9.47 1.15
N PHE A 262 13.61 -9.31 0.99
CA PHE A 262 14.15 -8.25 0.14
C PHE A 262 14.09 -8.57 -1.35
N ASP A 263 13.90 -9.84 -1.68
CA ASP A 263 13.88 -10.33 -3.06
C ASP A 263 12.45 -10.57 -3.54
N SER A 264 11.45 -10.25 -2.72
CA SER A 264 10.04 -10.51 -3.02
C SER A 264 9.54 -9.61 -4.15
N ILE A 265 8.82 -10.20 -5.11
CA ILE A 265 8.09 -9.43 -6.11
C ILE A 265 6.98 -8.56 -5.49
N MET A 266 6.62 -8.81 -4.23
CA MET A 266 5.64 -8.04 -3.47
C MET A 266 6.30 -6.94 -2.63
N GLN A 267 7.50 -6.46 -2.96
CA GLN A 267 8.01 -5.25 -2.33
C GLN A 267 7.17 -4.03 -2.71
N ALA A 268 6.91 -3.17 -1.72
CA ALA A 268 6.14 -1.93 -1.83
C ALA A 268 6.58 -0.95 -2.93
N CYS A 269 7.87 -0.96 -3.27
CA CYS A 269 8.45 -0.14 -4.30
C CYS A 269 9.40 -1.00 -5.12
N PHE A 270 9.30 -0.88 -6.44
CA PHE A 270 10.15 -1.58 -7.40
C PHE A 270 11.27 -0.66 -7.91
N SER A 271 12.32 -1.25 -8.49
CA SER A 271 13.44 -0.54 -9.10
C SER A 271 13.40 -0.59 -10.63
N ASN A 272 14.31 0.13 -11.29
CA ASN A 272 14.45 0.04 -12.75
C ASN A 272 15.15 -1.24 -13.23
N ASN A 273 15.62 -2.10 -12.32
CA ASN A 273 16.38 -3.31 -12.62
C ASN A 273 15.62 -4.60 -12.29
N GLU A 274 14.30 -4.52 -12.07
CA GLU A 274 13.49 -5.70 -11.81
C GLU A 274 13.50 -6.69 -12.97
N ASP A 275 13.43 -7.97 -12.64
CA ASP A 275 13.33 -9.08 -13.59
C ASP A 275 11.90 -9.61 -13.76
N GLY A 276 11.00 -9.36 -12.80
CA GLY A 276 9.60 -9.79 -12.83
C GLY A 276 9.37 -11.25 -12.42
N GLU A 277 10.40 -11.89 -11.84
CA GLU A 277 10.37 -13.28 -11.44
C GLU A 277 10.03 -13.47 -9.97
N PHE A 278 9.38 -14.59 -9.65
CA PHE A 278 9.11 -14.94 -8.26
C PHE A 278 10.38 -15.40 -7.54
N SER A 279 10.62 -14.86 -6.35
CA SER A 279 11.60 -15.43 -5.43
C SER A 279 11.15 -16.78 -4.89
N SER A 280 12.10 -17.52 -4.28
CA SER A 280 11.77 -18.78 -3.61
C SER A 280 10.77 -18.61 -2.45
N ASN A 281 10.76 -17.43 -1.83
CA ASN A 281 9.85 -17.09 -0.74
C ASN A 281 8.47 -16.77 -1.27
N ASP A 282 8.35 -16.03 -2.38
CA ASP A 282 7.06 -15.77 -3.02
C ASP A 282 6.38 -17.06 -3.48
N ILE A 283 7.15 -18.00 -4.03
CA ILE A 283 6.66 -19.33 -4.40
C ILE A 283 6.12 -20.08 -3.18
N THR A 284 6.85 -20.02 -2.05
CA THR A 284 6.45 -20.65 -0.79
C THR A 284 5.17 -20.03 -0.25
N ALA A 285 5.07 -18.70 -0.29
CA ALA A 285 3.90 -17.94 0.09
C ALA A 285 2.68 -18.28 -0.76
N LEU A 286 2.84 -18.33 -2.09
CA LEU A 286 1.76 -18.67 -3.02
C LEU A 286 1.21 -20.08 -2.76
N ARG A 287 2.09 -21.06 -2.51
CA ARG A 287 1.70 -22.43 -2.16
C ARG A 287 1.03 -22.52 -0.79
N ALA A 288 1.43 -21.69 0.16
CA ALA A 288 0.78 -21.63 1.46
C ALA A 288 -0.65 -21.05 1.35
N MET A 289 -0.89 -20.17 0.38
CA MET A 289 -2.21 -19.59 0.09
C MET A 289 -3.13 -20.52 -0.70
N TYR A 290 -2.58 -21.33 -1.61
CA TYR A 290 -3.34 -22.04 -2.65
C TYR A 290 -2.90 -23.48 -2.88
#